data_AF-A0A6A1W3Y2-F1
#
_entry.id   AF-A0A6A1W3Y2-F1
#
_cell.length_a   1.000
_cell.length_b   1.000
_cell.length_c   1.000
_cell.angle_alpha   90.00
_cell.angle_beta   90.00
_cell.angle_gamma   90.00
#
_symmetry.space_group_name_H-M   'P 1'
#
loop_
_entity.id
_entity.type
_entity.pdbx_description
1 polymer ?
#
loop_
_entity_poly.entity_id
_entity_poly.type
_entity_poly.pdbx_seq_one_letter_code
_entity_poly.pdbx_strand_id
1 'polypeptide(L)'
;MDEFGNIVGCKMHYFMHDLAVKVLGSSLIALDSKNKFLERKTRHVAIEDKNFVLADPTLSSKIGTMRTLFFKGKIGHSESETTCLTELTLNAIFSSMKLLCTLDLQCQVFDIVASSVSKLKRLRYLDLSENERIKKLPYSITRIGHHTSFRKYREKDIEGEEEEEQQQQEEIEEAII
;
A
#
# COMPACT_ATOMS: atom_id res chain seq x y z
N MET A 1 -10.20 11.30 -20.47
CA MET A 1 -8.98 10.81 -21.14
C MET A 1 -7.88 11.84 -20.89
N ASP A 2 -6.62 11.44 -20.86
CA ASP A 2 -5.51 12.40 -20.88
C ASP A 2 -5.30 12.96 -22.29
N GLU A 3 -4.27 13.80 -22.43
CA GLU A 3 -3.85 14.41 -23.69
C GLU A 3 -3.40 13.39 -24.76
N PHE A 4 -3.09 12.15 -24.36
CA PHE A 4 -2.70 11.05 -25.24
C PHE A 4 -3.86 10.09 -25.55
N GLY A 5 -5.08 10.38 -25.08
CA GLY A 5 -6.26 9.56 -25.30
C GLY A 5 -6.40 8.36 -24.35
N ASN A 6 -5.56 8.24 -23.32
CA ASN A 6 -5.66 7.17 -22.34
C ASN A 6 -6.83 7.39 -21.37
N ILE A 7 -7.50 6.31 -20.98
CA ILE A 7 -8.59 6.36 -20.00
C ILE A 7 -7.99 6.53 -18.60
N VAL A 8 -7.98 7.77 -18.10
CA VAL A 8 -7.47 8.14 -16.77
C VAL A 8 -8.45 7.89 -15.61
N GLY A 9 -9.70 7.53 -15.92
CA GLY A 9 -10.72 7.34 -14.91
C GLY A 9 -11.96 6.67 -15.47
N CYS A 10 -12.64 5.92 -14.62
CA CYS A 10 -13.89 5.25 -14.92
C CYS A 10 -14.84 5.44 -13.73
N LYS A 11 -16.11 5.75 -14.01
CA LYS A 11 -17.14 5.91 -12.99
C LYS A 11 -18.15 4.78 -13.15
N MET A 12 -18.34 3.99 -12.09
CA MET A 12 -19.46 3.06 -12.03
C MET A 12 -20.75 3.83 -11.76
N HIS A 13 -21.80 3.50 -12.50
CA HIS A 13 -23.12 4.08 -12.28
C HIS A 13 -23.60 3.76 -10.86
N TYR A 14 -24.30 4.70 -10.19
CA TYR A 14 -24.69 4.55 -8.78
C TYR A 14 -25.50 3.27 -8.54
N PHE A 15 -26.38 2.91 -9.47
CA PHE A 15 -27.15 1.66 -9.38
C PHE A 15 -26.28 0.41 -9.40
N MET A 16 -25.25 0.39 -10.26
CA MET A 16 -24.30 -0.72 -10.35
C MET A 16 -23.40 -0.76 -9.11
N HIS A 17 -23.06 0.40 -8.56
CA HIS A 17 -22.36 0.52 -7.30
C HIS A 17 -23.16 -0.07 -6.15
N ASP A 18 -24.42 0.33 -5.98
CA ASP A 18 -25.28 -0.17 -4.91
C ASP A 18 -25.53 -1.68 -5.04
N LEU A 19 -25.69 -2.16 -6.28
CA LEU A 19 -25.76 -3.59 -6.56
C LEU A 19 -24.46 -4.31 -6.16
N ALA A 20 -23.30 -3.78 -6.55
CA ALA A 20 -22.00 -4.37 -6.20
C ALA A 20 -21.78 -4.40 -4.68
N VAL A 21 -22.10 -3.32 -3.97
CA VAL A 21 -22.03 -3.27 -2.50
C VAL A 21 -22.97 -4.30 -1.88
N LYS A 22 -24.20 -4.42 -2.40
CA LYS A 22 -25.18 -5.42 -1.93
C LYS A 22 -24.70 -6.85 -2.14
N VAL A 23 -24.09 -7.15 -3.28
CA VAL A 23 -23.54 -8.48 -3.61
C VAL A 23 -22.31 -8.79 -2.76
N LEU A 24 -21.43 -7.82 -2.54
CA LEU A 24 -20.27 -7.98 -1.64
C LEU A 24 -20.71 -8.19 -0.20
N GLY A 25 -21.82 -7.58 0.22
CA GLY A 25 -22.34 -7.66 1.57
C GLY A 25 -21.25 -7.30 2.60
N SER A 26 -21.12 -8.14 3.62
CA SER A 26 -20.13 -8.01 4.70
C SER A 26 -18.68 -8.36 4.34
N SER A 27 -18.42 -8.78 3.09
CA SER A 27 -17.06 -9.10 2.65
C SER A 27 -16.22 -7.85 2.40
N LEU A 28 -16.88 -6.70 2.16
CA LEU A 28 -16.30 -5.37 2.07
C LEU A 28 -16.75 -4.53 3.26
N ILE A 29 -15.81 -3.86 3.93
CA ILE A 29 -16.10 -2.92 5.02
C ILE A 29 -15.28 -1.64 4.82
N ALA A 30 -15.93 -0.49 5.03
CA ALA A 30 -15.28 0.79 5.23
C ALA A 30 -15.09 1.03 6.73
N LEU A 31 -13.84 1.16 7.16
CA LEU A 31 -13.48 1.48 8.54
C LEU A 31 -13.22 2.97 8.68
N ASP A 32 -13.66 3.52 9.80
CA ASP A 32 -13.41 4.89 10.23
C ASP A 32 -13.19 4.93 11.75
N SER A 33 -12.97 6.11 12.35
CA SER A 33 -12.78 6.25 13.80
C SER A 33 -13.94 5.70 14.65
N LYS A 34 -15.16 5.65 14.10
CA LYS A 34 -16.39 5.19 14.77
C LYS A 34 -16.71 3.72 14.44
N ASN A 35 -16.42 3.28 13.22
CA ASN A 35 -16.68 1.95 12.72
C ASN A 35 -15.39 1.13 12.66
N LYS A 36 -15.10 0.44 13.76
CA LYS A 36 -13.95 -0.47 13.89
C LYS A 36 -14.35 -1.94 13.81
N PHE A 37 -15.57 -2.25 13.41
CA PHE A 37 -16.08 -3.61 13.45
C PHE A 37 -15.64 -4.39 12.21
N LEU A 38 -14.92 -5.48 12.43
CA LEU A 38 -14.60 -6.47 11.41
C LEU A 38 -15.39 -7.77 11.66
N GLU A 39 -15.91 -8.38 10.61
CA GLU A 39 -16.48 -9.72 10.67
C GLU A 39 -15.45 -10.78 10.23
N ARG A 40 -15.63 -12.04 10.62
CA ARG A 40 -14.72 -13.14 10.21
C ARG A 40 -14.66 -13.32 8.69
N LYS A 41 -15.70 -12.90 7.96
CA LYS A 41 -15.80 -13.01 6.49
C LYS A 41 -15.29 -11.78 5.75
N THR A 42 -14.86 -10.72 6.45
CA THR A 42 -14.36 -9.50 5.82
C THR A 42 -13.06 -9.80 5.07
N ARG A 43 -13.06 -9.58 3.75
CA ARG A 43 -11.90 -9.81 2.87
C ARG A 43 -11.34 -8.52 2.30
N HIS A 44 -12.16 -7.49 2.20
CA HIS A 44 -11.79 -6.22 1.58
C HIS A 44 -12.08 -5.10 2.58
N VAL A 45 -11.08 -4.27 2.85
CA VAL A 45 -11.20 -3.16 3.79
C VAL A 45 -10.74 -1.88 3.13
N ALA A 46 -11.60 -0.88 3.22
CA ALA A 46 -11.30 0.51 2.93
C ALA A 46 -11.10 1.25 4.25
N ILE A 47 -10.05 2.04 4.38
CA ILE A 47 -9.89 2.97 5.51
C ILE A 47 -10.26 4.36 5.03
N GLU A 48 -11.32 4.93 5.61
CA GLU A 48 -11.84 6.25 5.22
C GLU A 48 -11.29 7.38 6.09
N ASP A 49 -10.98 7.08 7.36
CA ASP A 49 -10.43 8.05 8.29
C ASP A 49 -8.90 8.11 8.20
N LYS A 50 -8.36 9.33 8.09
CA LYS A 50 -6.93 9.58 8.07
C LYS A 50 -6.29 9.19 9.40
N ASN A 51 -6.99 9.38 10.51
CA ASN A 51 -6.49 9.13 11.85
C ASN A 51 -6.74 7.68 12.31
N PHE A 52 -7.02 6.77 11.37
CA PHE A 52 -7.30 5.38 11.70
C PHE A 52 -6.04 4.64 12.14
N VAL A 53 -6.05 4.16 13.39
CA VAL A 53 -4.95 3.35 13.94
C VAL A 53 -5.21 1.87 13.67
N LEU A 54 -4.48 1.32 12.70
CA LEU A 54 -4.59 -0.07 12.29
C LEU A 54 -4.00 -1.06 13.32
N ALA A 55 -3.24 -0.55 14.30
CA ALA A 55 -2.70 -1.30 15.44
C ALA A 55 -3.71 -1.60 16.56
N ASP A 56 -5.00 -1.30 16.36
CA ASP A 56 -6.04 -1.57 17.35
C ASP A 56 -6.12 -3.09 17.64
N PRO A 57 -5.91 -3.54 18.90
CA PRO A 57 -5.92 -4.95 19.27
C PRO A 57 -7.22 -5.67 18.87
N THR A 58 -8.33 -4.94 18.78
CA THR A 58 -9.64 -5.50 18.40
C THR A 58 -9.71 -6.00 16.95
N LEU A 59 -8.82 -5.49 16.09
CA LEU A 59 -8.73 -5.84 14.67
C LEU A 59 -7.77 -7.01 14.42
N SER A 60 -6.76 -7.18 15.29
CA SER A 60 -5.60 -8.07 15.11
C SER A 60 -5.95 -9.54 14.76
N SER A 61 -7.02 -10.08 15.35
CA SER A 61 -7.45 -11.46 15.10
C SER A 61 -8.13 -11.68 13.74
N LYS A 62 -8.59 -10.61 13.08
CA LYS A 62 -9.43 -10.67 11.87
C LYS A 62 -8.67 -10.22 10.61
N ILE A 63 -7.68 -9.34 10.76
CA ILE A 63 -6.85 -8.83 9.65
C ILE A 63 -6.12 -9.93 8.87
N GLY A 64 -5.83 -11.08 9.49
CA GLY A 64 -5.18 -12.21 8.81
C GLY A 64 -6.00 -12.84 7.68
N THR A 65 -7.32 -12.60 7.66
CA THR A 65 -8.21 -13.12 6.60
C THR A 65 -8.32 -12.20 5.39
N MET A 66 -7.87 -10.94 5.53
CA MET A 66 -8.00 -9.91 4.52
C MET A 66 -7.21 -10.23 3.25
N ARG A 67 -7.76 -9.81 2.12
CA ARG A 67 -7.19 -9.92 0.77
C ARG A 67 -6.91 -8.55 0.17
N THR A 68 -7.66 -7.52 0.55
CA THR A 68 -7.45 -6.16 0.06
C THR A 68 -7.48 -5.18 1.23
N LEU A 69 -6.50 -4.27 1.24
CA LEU A 69 -6.45 -3.12 2.13
C LEU A 69 -6.13 -1.90 1.26
N PHE A 70 -6.97 -0.87 1.33
CA PHE A 70 -6.74 0.41 0.65
C PHE A 70 -7.17 1.59 1.51
N PHE A 71 -6.50 2.73 1.33
CA PHE A 71 -6.76 3.96 2.06
C PHE A 71 -7.47 4.95 1.13
N LYS A 72 -8.69 5.37 1.50
CA LYS A 72 -9.52 6.27 0.70
C LYS A 72 -9.23 7.74 0.99
N GLY A 73 -8.73 8.05 2.19
CA GLY A 73 -8.37 9.39 2.60
C GLY A 73 -7.05 9.83 1.98
N LYS A 74 -7.10 10.72 0.97
CA LYS A 74 -5.90 11.43 0.50
C LYS A 74 -5.45 12.42 1.57
N ILE A 75 -4.26 12.23 2.15
CA ILE A 75 -3.70 13.19 3.09
C ILE A 75 -3.11 14.33 2.25
N GLY A 76 -3.80 15.48 2.20
CA GLY A 76 -3.30 16.67 1.51
C GLY A 76 -2.08 17.24 2.24
N HIS A 77 -1.23 17.95 1.51
CA HIS A 77 0.05 18.53 1.97
C HIS A 77 -0.07 19.62 3.08
N SER A 78 -1.24 19.81 3.68
CA SER A 78 -1.41 20.81 4.75
C SER A 78 -0.92 20.24 6.06
N GLU A 79 -0.04 21.01 6.68
CA GLU A 79 0.70 20.74 7.91
C GLU A 79 -0.18 20.31 9.09
N SER A 80 0.44 19.51 9.96
CA SER A 80 -0.04 19.11 11.28
C SER A 80 -1.22 18.14 11.30
N GLU A 81 -0.97 16.87 10.96
CA GLU A 81 -1.37 15.76 11.83
C GLU A 81 -0.63 14.50 11.37
N THR A 82 0.37 14.14 12.16
CA THR A 82 1.26 13.02 11.99
C THR A 82 0.46 11.73 12.14
N THR A 83 0.03 11.14 11.03
CA THR A 83 -0.24 9.70 11.00
C THR A 83 1.10 9.00 11.07
N CYS A 84 1.68 8.94 12.27
CA CYS A 84 2.92 8.23 12.55
C CYS A 84 2.68 6.72 12.43
N LEU A 85 2.41 6.22 11.23
CA LEU A 85 2.58 4.82 10.91
C LEU A 85 4.08 4.55 10.91
N THR A 86 4.63 4.35 12.11
CA THR A 86 6.03 3.99 12.29
C THR A 86 6.30 2.66 11.60
N GLU A 87 7.54 2.44 11.19
CA GLU A 87 7.95 1.18 10.56
C GLU A 87 7.59 -0.03 11.44
N LEU A 88 7.74 0.10 12.77
CA LEU A 88 7.36 -0.94 13.74
C LEU A 88 5.87 -1.28 13.68
N THR A 89 5.01 -0.26 13.58
CA THR A 89 3.56 -0.42 13.51
C THR A 89 3.16 -1.16 12.23
N LEU A 90 3.69 -0.70 11.10
CA LEU A 90 3.50 -1.35 9.80
C LEU A 90 4.04 -2.78 9.80
N ASN A 91 5.20 -3.01 10.43
CA ASN A 91 5.80 -4.34 10.58
C ASN A 91 4.90 -5.31 11.34
N ALA A 92 4.30 -4.87 12.46
CA ALA A 92 3.36 -5.70 13.23
C ALA A 92 2.08 -6.02 12.43
N ILE A 93 1.54 -5.03 11.73
CA ILE A 93 0.32 -5.18 10.93
C ILE A 93 0.56 -6.15 9.76
N PHE A 94 1.56 -5.89 8.91
CA PHE A 94 1.81 -6.70 7.71
C PHE A 94 2.22 -8.14 8.06
N SER A 95 2.94 -8.34 9.16
CA SER A 95 3.26 -9.69 9.65
C SER A 95 2.01 -10.53 9.97
N SER A 96 0.91 -9.87 10.31
CA SER A 96 -0.37 -10.52 10.62
C SER A 96 -1.23 -10.78 9.37
N MET A 97 -0.99 -10.09 8.26
CA MET A 97 -1.82 -10.11 7.05
C MET A 97 -1.38 -11.13 6.00
N LYS A 98 -1.25 -12.40 6.40
CA LYS A 98 -0.69 -13.48 5.55
C LYS A 98 -1.45 -13.75 4.24
N LEU A 99 -2.72 -13.34 4.13
CA LEU A 99 -3.56 -13.56 2.95
C LEU A 99 -3.73 -12.33 2.04
N LEU A 100 -3.05 -11.21 2.36
CA LEU A 100 -3.17 -9.96 1.63
C LEU A 100 -2.67 -10.14 0.18
N CYS A 101 -3.50 -9.72 -0.76
CA CYS A 101 -3.26 -9.79 -2.19
C CYS A 101 -3.09 -8.41 -2.83
N THR A 102 -3.74 -7.40 -2.27
CA THR A 102 -3.76 -6.03 -2.79
C THR A 102 -3.55 -5.08 -1.63
N LEU A 103 -2.49 -4.28 -1.70
CA LEU A 103 -2.16 -3.24 -0.73
C LEU A 103 -2.03 -1.93 -1.48
N ASP A 104 -2.89 -0.98 -1.15
CA ASP A 104 -2.86 0.36 -1.72
C ASP A 104 -2.57 1.35 -0.59
N LEU A 105 -1.39 1.98 -0.68
CA LEU A 105 -0.88 2.98 0.25
C LEU A 105 -0.61 4.30 -0.50
N GLN A 106 -1.40 4.62 -1.52
CA GLN A 106 -1.25 5.87 -2.25
C GLN A 106 -1.52 7.10 -1.36
N CYS A 107 -0.84 8.22 -1.63
CA CYS A 107 -1.06 9.52 -0.96
C CYS A 107 -0.99 9.46 0.59
N GLN A 108 -0.12 8.63 1.14
CA GLN A 108 0.12 8.49 2.58
C GLN A 108 1.34 9.29 3.04
N VAL A 109 1.42 9.57 4.33
CA VAL A 109 2.51 10.38 4.92
C VAL A 109 3.39 9.49 5.80
N PHE A 110 4.24 8.68 5.18
CA PHE A 110 5.29 7.95 5.90
C PHE A 110 6.63 8.04 5.16
N ASP A 111 7.72 8.09 5.93
CA ASP A 111 9.06 8.33 5.40
C ASP A 111 9.76 7.03 4.96
N ILE A 112 9.33 5.88 5.49
CA ILE A 112 9.95 4.57 5.29
C ILE A 112 8.88 3.51 5.05
N VAL A 113 9.05 2.71 3.99
CA VAL A 113 8.22 1.51 3.79
C VAL A 113 8.75 0.37 4.65
N ALA A 114 7.85 -0.30 5.38
CA ALA A 114 8.19 -1.42 6.24
C ALA A 114 8.76 -2.63 5.46
N SER A 115 9.92 -3.13 5.88
CA SER A 115 10.56 -4.30 5.24
C SER A 115 9.69 -5.57 5.27
N SER A 116 8.78 -5.68 6.24
CA SER A 116 7.79 -6.76 6.32
C SER A 116 6.81 -6.84 5.14
N VAL A 117 6.66 -5.79 4.33
CA VAL A 117 5.87 -5.85 3.09
C VAL A 117 6.36 -6.99 2.19
N SER A 118 7.67 -7.24 2.17
CA SER A 118 8.29 -8.36 1.45
C SER A 118 7.87 -9.75 1.95
N LYS A 119 7.37 -9.86 3.18
CA LYS A 119 6.91 -11.11 3.79
C LYS A 119 5.48 -11.47 3.37
N LEU A 120 4.76 -10.56 2.69
CA LEU A 120 3.41 -10.79 2.19
C LEU A 120 3.44 -11.69 0.93
N LYS A 121 3.58 -13.01 1.13
CA LYS A 121 3.75 -14.00 0.05
C LYS A 121 2.65 -14.03 -1.01
N ARG A 122 1.46 -13.49 -0.71
CA ARG A 122 0.30 -13.49 -1.62
C ARG A 122 0.05 -12.14 -2.29
N LEU A 123 0.88 -11.15 -2.00
CA LEU A 123 0.75 -9.80 -2.53
C LEU A 123 0.99 -9.82 -4.04
N ARG A 124 -0.01 -9.39 -4.79
CA ARG A 124 0.02 -9.27 -6.26
C ARG A 124 -0.06 -7.83 -6.72
N TYR A 125 -0.54 -6.92 -5.88
CA TYR A 125 -0.62 -5.50 -6.18
C TYR A 125 -0.15 -4.69 -4.98
N LEU A 126 0.82 -3.81 -5.21
CA LEU A 126 1.32 -2.85 -4.24
C LEU A 126 1.37 -1.47 -4.89
N ASP A 127 0.62 -0.52 -4.32
CA ASP A 127 0.62 0.88 -4.74
C ASP A 127 1.28 1.74 -3.67
N LEU A 128 2.40 2.38 -4.05
CA LEU A 128 3.11 3.36 -3.24
C LEU A 128 3.15 4.73 -3.96
N SER A 129 2.30 4.95 -4.96
CA SER A 129 2.30 6.21 -5.71
C SER A 129 1.89 7.42 -4.87
N GLU A 130 2.29 8.61 -5.32
CA GLU A 130 1.95 9.88 -4.67
C GLU A 130 2.43 10.00 -3.20
N ASN A 131 3.47 9.25 -2.81
CA ASN A 131 4.10 9.34 -1.48
C ASN A 131 5.43 10.11 -1.53
N GLU A 132 5.38 11.44 -1.51
CA GLU A 132 6.56 12.30 -1.73
C GLU A 132 7.66 12.18 -0.66
N ARG A 133 7.35 11.67 0.53
CA ARG A 133 8.31 11.57 1.64
C ARG A 133 9.17 10.32 1.64
N ILE A 134 8.77 9.26 0.93
CA ILE A 134 9.56 8.03 0.87
C ILE A 134 10.76 8.32 -0.03
N LYS A 135 11.94 8.40 0.60
CA LYS A 135 13.20 8.65 -0.11
C LYS A 135 13.86 7.38 -0.62
N LYS A 136 13.65 6.26 0.09
CA LYS A 136 14.25 4.96 -0.24
C LYS A 136 13.26 3.84 0.02
N LEU A 137 13.25 2.86 -0.88
CA LEU A 137 12.57 1.59 -0.65
C LEU A 137 13.54 0.63 0.02
N PRO A 138 13.10 -0.17 1.02
CA PRO A 138 13.94 -1.23 1.56
C PRO A 138 14.28 -2.25 0.47
N TYR A 139 15.53 -2.72 0.42
CA TYR A 139 16.00 -3.74 -0.51
C TYR A 139 15.12 -5.00 -0.54
N SER A 140 14.45 -5.32 0.57
CA SER A 140 13.51 -6.43 0.61
C SER A 140 12.31 -6.29 -0.35
N ILE A 141 11.90 -5.07 -0.70
CA ILE A 141 10.76 -4.81 -1.60
C ILE A 141 11.17 -5.01 -3.06
N THR A 142 12.41 -4.68 -3.44
CA THR A 142 12.92 -4.96 -4.80
C THR A 142 12.98 -6.46 -5.10
N ARG A 143 12.93 -7.31 -4.07
CA ARG A 143 12.91 -8.77 -4.18
C ARG A 143 11.51 -9.41 -4.13
N ILE A 144 10.44 -8.62 -4.04
CA ILE A 144 9.07 -9.14 -4.18
C ILE A 144 8.94 -9.61 -5.63
N GLY A 145 8.89 -10.93 -5.83
CA GLY A 145 9.12 -11.56 -7.13
C GLY A 145 8.23 -11.05 -8.27
N HIS A 146 8.65 -11.37 -9.50
CA HIS A 146 8.06 -11.01 -10.80
C HIS A 146 6.52 -11.16 -10.97
N HIS A 147 5.81 -11.77 -10.02
CA HIS A 147 4.35 -11.93 -10.03
C HIS A 147 3.58 -10.80 -9.36
N THR A 148 4.26 -9.82 -8.77
CA THR A 148 3.63 -8.67 -8.12
C THR A 148 3.65 -7.47 -9.05
N SER A 149 2.48 -6.99 -9.46
CA SER A 149 2.32 -5.69 -10.10
C SER A 149 2.64 -4.61 -9.08
N PHE A 150 3.71 -3.87 -9.33
CA PHE A 150 4.23 -2.84 -8.45
C PHE A 150 4.08 -1.48 -9.12
N ARG A 151 3.34 -0.56 -8.49
CA ARG A 151 3.20 0.82 -8.98
C ARG A 151 4.04 1.75 -8.12
N LYS A 152 5.14 2.25 -8.71
CA LYS A 152 6.05 3.25 -8.12
C LYS A 152 5.81 4.64 -8.75
N TYR A 153 6.47 5.65 -8.19
CA TYR A 153 6.51 7.08 -8.53
C TYR A 153 6.26 7.48 -9.99
N ARG A 154 5.81 8.73 -10.16
CA ARG A 154 5.85 9.45 -11.44
C ARG A 154 7.29 9.49 -11.96
N GLU A 155 7.42 8.99 -13.17
CA GLU A 155 8.60 8.74 -13.99
C GLU A 155 9.24 10.04 -14.51
N LYS A 156 9.92 10.82 -13.65
CA LYS A 156 10.65 12.02 -14.12
C LYS A 156 12.11 12.20 -13.69
N ASP A 157 12.66 11.42 -12.76
CA ASP A 157 14.00 11.73 -12.21
C ASP A 157 15.00 10.56 -12.15
N ILE A 158 14.81 9.45 -12.88
CA ILE A 158 15.73 8.29 -12.77
C ILE A 158 16.15 7.79 -14.15
N GLU A 159 16.94 8.59 -14.86
CA GLU A 159 17.87 8.07 -15.88
C GLU A 159 19.34 8.23 -15.45
N GLY A 160 19.62 8.78 -14.26
CA GLY A 160 20.99 9.10 -13.82
C GLY A 160 21.59 8.23 -12.71
N GLU A 161 20.78 7.56 -11.89
CA GLU A 161 21.31 6.88 -10.68
C GLU A 161 21.51 5.36 -10.83
N GLU A 162 20.95 4.73 -11.87
CA GLU A 162 21.16 3.28 -12.11
C GLU A 162 22.56 2.96 -12.66
N GLU A 163 23.22 3.91 -13.34
CA GLU A 163 24.58 3.72 -13.85
C GLU A 163 25.64 3.86 -12.74
N GLU A 164 25.45 4.74 -11.75
CA GLU A 164 26.42 4.92 -10.65
C GLU A 164 26.41 3.74 -9.65
N GLU A 165 25.25 3.12 -9.38
CA GLU A 165 25.16 1.95 -8.48
C GLU A 165 25.66 0.66 -9.15
N GLN A 166 25.52 0.49 -10.48
CA GLN A 166 26.15 -0.63 -11.20
C GLN A 166 27.67 -0.52 -11.20
N GLN A 167 28.21 0.69 -11.41
CA GLN A 167 29.65 0.93 -11.40
C GLN A 167 30.27 0.68 -10.02
N GLN A 168 29.61 1.11 -8.93
CA GLN A 168 30.10 0.87 -7.56
C GLN A 168 30.05 -0.61 -7.16
N GLN A 169 29.07 -1.38 -7.67
CA GLN A 169 28.96 -2.80 -7.38
C GLN A 169 30.01 -3.63 -8.14
N GLU A 170 30.32 -3.26 -9.40
CA GLU A 170 31.43 -3.87 -10.16
C GLU A 170 32.79 -3.58 -9.51
N GLU A 171 33.04 -2.35 -9.03
CA GLU A 171 34.29 -2.01 -8.33
C GLU A 171 34.46 -2.79 -7.01
N ILE A 172 33.37 -3.06 -6.29
CA ILE A 172 33.41 -3.86 -5.05
C ILE A 172 33.66 -5.35 -5.36
N GLU A 173 33.12 -5.88 -6.46
CA GLU A 173 33.36 -7.27 -6.87
C GLU A 173 34.77 -7.49 -7.42
N GLU A 174 35.35 -6.52 -8.16
CA GLU A 174 36.73 -6.60 -8.62
C GLU A 174 37.75 -6.47 -7.48
N ALA A 175 37.44 -5.76 -6.40
CA ALA A 175 38.33 -5.60 -5.24
C ALA A 175 38.45 -6.86 -4.35
N ILE A 176 37.67 -7.92 -4.62
CA ILE A 176 37.61 -9.16 -3.84
C ILE A 176 38.39 -10.33 -4.51
N ILE A 177 38.99 -10.11 -5.69
CA ILE A 177 39.87 -11.07 -6.39
C ILE A 177 41.34 -10.66 -6.23
#